data_AF-A0AAE1T6V2-F1
#
_entry.id   AF-A0AAE1T6V2-F1
#
_cell.length_a   1.000
_cell.length_b   1.000
_cell.length_c   1.000
_cell.angle_alpha   90.00
_cell.angle_beta   90.00
_cell.angle_gamma   90.00
#
_symmetry.space_group_name_H-M   'P 1'
#
loop_
_entity.id
_entity.type
_entity.pdbx_description
1 polymer ?
#
loop_
_entity_poly.entity_id
_entity_poly.type
_entity_poly.pdbx_seq_one_letter_code
_entity_poly.pdbx_strand_id
1 'polypeptide(L)'
;MAKPLLSDRLARWYLQLQQFEITYVPQKVLKGQVLVDFLADHPMPAEWGLSDDLPNEDVLVIEVTPPWKMYFDGASHKERAGVGVVFVTSEGEALPYSFTLTQNCSNNIAEYQTLILELEIAVDVKQIPLKVYGDS
;
A
#
# COMPACT_ATOMS: atom_id res chain seq x y z
N MET A 1 22.03 -27.04 -21.69
CA MET A 1 21.84 -27.07 -20.23
C MET A 1 21.81 -25.64 -19.74
N ALA A 2 20.68 -25.15 -19.24
CA ALA A 2 20.54 -23.77 -18.79
C ALA A 2 21.16 -23.61 -17.39
N LYS A 3 22.05 -22.62 -17.21
CA LYS A 3 22.50 -22.20 -15.89
C LYS A 3 21.31 -21.58 -15.15
N PRO A 4 20.99 -21.98 -13.92
CA PRO A 4 20.02 -21.23 -13.13
C PRO A 4 20.62 -19.85 -12.86
N LEU A 5 19.95 -18.81 -13.34
CA LEU A 5 20.25 -17.42 -12.97
C LEU A 5 19.90 -17.27 -11.50
N LEU A 6 20.87 -17.53 -10.61
CA LEU A 6 20.77 -17.13 -9.22
C LEU A 6 20.66 -15.60 -9.21
N SER A 7 19.53 -15.08 -8.74
CA SER A 7 19.38 -13.65 -8.45
C SER A 7 20.56 -13.18 -7.60
N ASP A 8 21.06 -11.96 -7.84
CA ASP A 8 22.19 -11.37 -7.10
C ASP A 8 22.03 -11.51 -5.58
N ARG A 9 20.78 -11.41 -5.10
CA ARG A 9 20.43 -11.62 -3.69
C ARG A 9 20.67 -13.06 -3.23
N LEU A 10 20.25 -14.06 -3.99
CA LEU A 10 20.45 -15.48 -3.65
C LEU A 10 21.93 -15.87 -3.67
N ALA A 11 22.71 -15.31 -4.60
CA ALA A 11 24.15 -15.54 -4.66
C ALA A 11 24.88 -14.98 -3.42
N ARG A 12 24.49 -13.77 -2.97
CA ARG A 12 25.03 -13.17 -1.74
C ARG A 12 24.70 -14.01 -0.50
N TRP A 13 23.45 -14.45 -0.37
CA TRP A 13 23.05 -15.34 0.73
C TRP A 13 23.81 -16.67 0.68
N TYR A 14 23.96 -17.27 -0.50
CA TYR A 14 24.71 -18.50 -0.67
C TYR A 14 26.16 -18.35 -0.19
N LEU A 15 26.86 -17.27 -0.56
CA LEU A 15 28.22 -17.00 -0.12
C LEU A 15 28.34 -16.86 1.40
N GLN A 16 27.39 -16.17 2.04
CA GLN A 16 27.39 -15.99 3.50
C GLN A 16 27.07 -17.28 4.26
N LEU A 17 26.20 -18.12 3.71
CA LEU A 17 25.75 -19.34 4.37
C LEU A 17 26.70 -20.53 4.14
N GLN A 18 27.52 -20.50 3.08
CA GLN A 18 28.46 -21.57 2.75
C GLN A 18 29.49 -21.86 3.86
N GLN A 19 29.79 -20.90 4.73
CA GLN A 19 30.72 -21.09 5.84
C GLN A 19 30.16 -21.95 6.99
N PHE A 20 28.86 -22.25 6.98
CA PHE A 20 28.18 -23.02 8.01
C PHE A 20 27.75 -24.39 7.49
N GLU A 21 27.88 -25.43 8.31
CA GLU A 21 27.28 -26.74 8.03
C GLU A 21 25.79 -26.72 8.35
N ILE A 22 24.98 -26.22 7.41
CA ILE A 22 23.54 -26.09 7.59
C ILE A 22 22.85 -27.42 7.25
N THR A 23 22.24 -28.03 8.25
CA THR A 23 21.38 -29.22 8.06
C THR A 23 19.92 -28.79 8.06
N TYR A 24 19.19 -29.07 6.97
CA TYR A 24 17.77 -28.77 6.91
C TYR A 24 16.97 -29.77 7.74
N VAL A 25 16.20 -29.28 8.71
CA VAL A 25 15.29 -30.09 9.52
C VAL A 25 13.85 -29.60 9.27
N PRO A 26 12.97 -30.39 8.65
CA PRO A 26 11.59 -29.99 8.42
C PRO A 26 10.81 -29.90 9.74
N GLN A 27 10.34 -28.70 10.10
CA GLN A 27 9.46 -28.50 11.25
C GLN A 27 7.99 -28.53 10.82
N LYS A 28 7.18 -29.35 11.51
CA LYS A 28 5.75 -29.53 11.19
C LYS A 28 4.86 -28.39 11.72
N VAL A 29 5.28 -27.68 12.77
CA VAL A 29 4.64 -26.47 13.32
C VAL A 29 5.70 -25.70 14.11
N LEU A 30 5.89 -24.41 13.78
CA LEU A 30 6.62 -23.48 14.63
C LEU A 30 5.64 -22.88 15.63
N LYS A 31 5.67 -23.33 16.89
CA LYS A 31 4.99 -22.61 17.97
C LYS A 31 5.83 -21.36 18.28
N GLY A 32 5.21 -20.18 18.30
CA GLY A 32 5.90 -18.92 18.62
C GLY A 32 6.72 -18.98 19.92
N GLN A 33 6.35 -19.87 20.85
CA GLN A 33 7.12 -20.17 22.05
C GLN A 33 8.60 -20.54 21.77
N VAL A 34 8.89 -21.33 20.73
CA VAL A 34 10.27 -21.74 20.41
C VAL A 34 11.12 -20.53 19.99
N LEU A 35 10.51 -19.54 19.34
CA LEU A 35 11.19 -18.30 18.98
C LEU A 35 11.46 -17.44 20.23
N VAL A 36 10.49 -17.38 21.16
CA VAL A 36 10.64 -16.65 22.42
C VAL A 36 11.73 -17.27 23.30
N ASP A 37 11.73 -18.60 23.45
CA ASP A 37 12.72 -19.33 24.25
C ASP A 37 14.12 -19.15 23.64
N PHE A 38 14.25 -19.19 22.31
CA PHE A 38 15.52 -18.93 21.61
C PHE A 38 16.05 -17.52 21.89
N LEU A 39 15.19 -16.49 21.84
CA LEU A 39 15.58 -15.11 22.13
C LEU A 39 15.95 -14.90 23.61
N ALA A 40 15.31 -15.64 24.52
CA ALA A 40 15.64 -15.61 25.94
C ALA A 40 17.02 -16.21 26.23
N ASP A 41 17.37 -17.31 25.54
CA ASP A 41 18.66 -17.98 25.65
C ASP A 41 19.79 -17.20 24.94
N HIS A 42 19.44 -16.33 23.98
CA HIS A 42 20.38 -15.54 23.19
C HIS A 42 20.03 -14.05 23.25
N PRO A 43 20.20 -13.39 24.41
CA PRO A 43 19.83 -11.99 24.59
C PRO A 43 20.67 -11.10 23.66
N MET A 44 20.00 -10.25 22.90
CA MET A 44 20.65 -9.35 21.97
C MET A 44 21.31 -8.18 22.75
N PRO A 45 22.58 -7.83 22.47
CA PRO A 45 23.25 -6.68 23.07
C PRO A 45 22.44 -5.40 22.93
N ALA A 46 22.37 -4.58 23.99
CA ALA A 46 21.61 -3.32 23.98
C ALA A 46 22.08 -2.30 22.92
N GLU A 47 23.28 -2.48 22.38
CA GLU A 47 23.85 -1.68 21.29
C GLU A 47 23.33 -2.09 19.90
N TRP A 48 22.78 -3.30 19.78
CA TRP A 48 22.05 -3.72 18.59
C TRP A 48 20.65 -3.11 18.67
N GLY A 49 20.55 -1.85 18.27
CA GLY A 49 19.26 -1.22 18.06
C GLY A 49 18.43 -2.14 17.17
N LEU A 50 17.21 -2.49 17.61
CA LEU A 50 16.21 -3.00 16.69
C LEU A 50 16.03 -1.90 15.64
N SER A 51 16.55 -2.13 14.44
CA SER A 51 16.24 -1.27 13.32
C SER A 51 14.78 -1.51 13.01
N ASP A 52 13.96 -0.51 13.32
CA ASP A 52 12.57 -0.40 12.86
C ASP A 52 12.48 -0.21 11.33
N ASP A 53 13.62 -0.25 10.60
CA ASP A 53 13.65 -0.27 9.13
C ASP A 53 13.30 -1.67 8.59
N LEU A 54 12.21 -2.22 9.08
CA LEU A 54 11.50 -3.29 8.40
C LEU A 54 10.71 -2.61 7.28
N PRO A 55 10.99 -2.91 5.99
CA PRO A 55 10.35 -2.26 4.83
C PRO A 55 8.84 -2.55 4.70
N ASN A 56 8.24 -3.16 5.73
CA ASN A 56 6.89 -3.68 5.80
C ASN A 56 6.24 -3.46 7.20
N GLU A 57 6.79 -2.60 8.06
CA GLU A 57 6.20 -2.23 9.38
C GLU A 57 4.89 -1.45 9.29
N ASP A 58 4.44 -1.07 8.09
CA ASP A 58 3.09 -0.54 7.86
C ASP A 58 1.97 -1.57 8.17
N VAL A 59 2.32 -2.79 8.58
CA VAL A 59 1.37 -3.87 8.90
C VAL A 59 1.05 -3.97 10.41
N LEU A 60 1.85 -3.40 11.31
CA LEU A 60 1.68 -3.62 12.77
C LEU A 60 1.28 -2.39 13.59
N VAL A 61 1.33 -1.17 13.04
CA VAL A 61 0.66 0.00 13.63
C VAL A 61 -0.69 0.19 12.94
N ILE A 62 -1.68 -0.60 13.32
CA ILE A 62 -3.06 -0.27 12.99
C ILE A 62 -3.57 0.74 14.04
N GLU A 63 -3.06 1.97 13.99
CA GLU A 63 -3.96 3.09 14.28
C GLU A 63 -5.03 3.00 13.20
N VAL A 64 -6.20 2.44 13.52
CA VAL A 64 -7.35 2.39 12.61
C VAL A 64 -7.86 3.82 12.44
N THR A 65 -7.07 4.70 11.83
CA THR A 65 -7.60 5.93 11.29
C THR A 65 -8.62 5.52 10.24
N PRO A 66 -9.89 5.97 10.36
CA PRO A 66 -10.90 5.59 9.40
C PRO A 66 -10.43 6.04 8.00
N PRO A 67 -10.58 5.19 6.97
CA PRO A 67 -10.18 5.54 5.63
C PRO A 67 -10.88 6.83 5.20
N TRP A 68 -10.20 7.65 4.41
CA TRP A 68 -10.81 8.80 3.78
C TRP A 68 -11.97 8.33 2.89
N LYS A 69 -12.99 9.17 2.75
CA LYS A 69 -14.10 8.91 1.83
C LYS A 69 -13.97 9.84 0.64
N MET A 70 -14.19 9.31 -0.54
CA MET A 70 -14.22 10.06 -1.79
C MET A 70 -15.62 9.93 -2.39
N TYR A 71 -16.26 11.06 -2.66
CA TYR A 71 -17.54 11.14 -3.34
C TYR A 71 -17.34 11.88 -4.64
N PHE A 72 -17.71 11.27 -5.77
CA PHE A 72 -17.51 11.87 -7.07
C PHE A 72 -18.80 11.89 -7.89
N ASP A 73 -18.91 12.86 -8.81
CA ASP A 73 -20.01 13.01 -9.77
C ASP A 73 -19.50 13.72 -11.03
N GLY A 74 -19.79 13.12 -12.19
CA GLY A 74 -19.51 13.64 -13.51
C GLY A 74 -20.79 14.06 -14.25
N ALA A 75 -20.93 15.36 -14.52
CA ALA A 75 -22.06 15.89 -15.28
C ALA A 75 -21.63 16.29 -16.71
N SER A 76 -22.44 15.95 -17.71
CA SER A 76 -22.25 16.48 -19.07
C SER A 76 -23.46 17.23 -19.60
N HIS A 77 -23.19 18.32 -20.30
CA HIS A 77 -24.12 19.14 -21.06
C HIS A 77 -23.65 19.27 -22.51
N LYS A 78 -24.56 19.67 -23.42
CA LYS A 78 -24.29 19.78 -24.87
C LYS A 78 -23.08 20.65 -25.24
N GLU A 79 -22.67 21.55 -24.35
CA GLU A 79 -21.59 22.52 -24.57
C GLU A 79 -20.40 22.36 -23.62
N ARG A 80 -20.56 21.58 -22.55
CA ARG A 80 -19.54 21.47 -21.50
C ARG A 80 -19.80 20.24 -20.65
N ALA A 81 -18.73 19.58 -20.24
CA ALA A 81 -18.79 18.59 -19.17
C ALA A 81 -17.97 19.06 -17.96
N GLY A 82 -18.43 18.66 -16.78
CA GLY A 82 -17.88 19.02 -15.49
C GLY A 82 -17.68 17.78 -14.64
N VAL A 83 -16.73 17.89 -13.73
CA VAL A 83 -16.25 16.85 -12.83
C VAL A 83 -16.25 17.44 -11.43
N GLY A 84 -16.76 16.71 -10.45
CA GLY A 84 -16.75 17.14 -9.05
C GLY A 84 -16.43 16.00 -8.09
N VAL A 85 -15.64 16.31 -7.07
CA VAL A 85 -15.35 15.41 -5.95
C VAL A 85 -15.30 16.11 -4.63
N VAL A 86 -15.62 15.35 -3.60
CA VAL A 86 -15.38 15.71 -2.21
C VAL A 86 -14.60 14.59 -1.54
N PHE A 87 -13.39 14.93 -1.08
CA PHE A 87 -12.67 14.08 -0.14
C PHE A 87 -13.11 14.44 1.28
N VAL A 88 -13.45 13.44 2.08
CA VAL A 88 -13.71 13.56 3.52
C VAL A 88 -12.57 12.90 4.26
N THR A 89 -11.81 13.68 5.01
CA THR A 89 -10.67 13.20 5.78
C THR A 89 -11.12 12.28 6.92
N SER A 90 -10.18 11.54 7.50
CA SER A 90 -10.42 10.75 8.72
C SER A 90 -10.96 11.58 9.89
N GLU A 91 -10.63 12.88 9.93
CA GLU A 91 -11.08 13.87 10.91
C GLU A 91 -12.46 14.46 10.58
N GLY A 92 -13.00 14.14 9.40
CA GLY A 92 -14.31 14.60 8.95
C GLY A 92 -14.29 15.93 8.18
N GLU A 93 -13.13 16.45 7.82
CA GLU A 93 -13.00 17.66 7.01
C GLU A 93 -13.33 17.36 5.54
N ALA A 94 -14.07 18.26 4.88
CA ALA A 94 -14.43 18.13 3.48
C ALA A 94 -13.54 19.01 2.58
N LEU A 95 -12.90 18.38 1.60
CA LEU A 95 -12.02 19.00 0.61
C LEU A 95 -12.66 18.87 -0.78
N PRO A 96 -13.40 19.88 -1.24
CA PRO A 96 -14.06 19.84 -2.54
C PRO A 96 -13.10 20.21 -3.67
N TYR A 97 -13.20 19.49 -4.78
CA TYR A 97 -12.53 19.81 -6.05
C TYR A 97 -13.54 19.77 -7.18
N SER A 98 -13.35 20.61 -8.19
CA SER A 98 -14.17 20.62 -9.39
C SER A 98 -13.35 21.03 -10.60
N PHE A 99 -13.54 20.32 -11.70
CA PHE A 99 -12.83 20.56 -12.95
C PHE A 99 -13.82 20.69 -14.11
N THR A 100 -13.45 21.45 -15.13
CA THR A 100 -14.19 21.49 -16.39
C THR A 100 -13.43 20.67 -17.42
N LEU A 101 -14.12 19.75 -18.08
CA LEU A 101 -13.55 18.98 -19.17
C LEU A 101 -13.48 19.88 -20.41
N THR A 102 -12.35 19.83 -21.09
CA THR A 102 -12.09 20.63 -22.31
C THR A 102 -12.82 20.08 -23.53
N GLN A 103 -13.29 18.84 -23.47
CA GLN A 103 -14.03 18.17 -24.53
C GLN A 103 -15.45 17.83 -24.06
N ASN A 104 -16.40 17.94 -24.98
CA ASN A 104 -17.74 17.43 -24.75
C ASN A 104 -17.70 15.89 -24.74
N CYS A 105 -18.33 15.30 -23.74
CA CYS A 105 -18.44 13.86 -23.59
C CYS A 105 -19.87 13.47 -23.21
N SER A 106 -20.21 12.17 -23.18
CA SER A 106 -21.48 11.74 -22.58
C SER A 106 -21.40 11.79 -21.05
N ASN A 107 -22.54 11.71 -20.36
CA ASN A 107 -22.57 11.64 -18.89
C ASN A 107 -21.69 10.50 -18.38
N ASN A 108 -21.86 9.28 -18.89
CA ASN A 108 -21.04 8.14 -18.48
C ASN A 108 -19.54 8.38 -18.70
N ILE A 109 -19.15 9.06 -19.78
CA ILE A 109 -17.73 9.38 -20.01
C ILE A 109 -17.25 10.43 -19.00
N ALA A 110 -18.07 11.43 -18.66
CA ALA A 110 -17.74 12.42 -17.65
C ALA A 110 -17.50 11.73 -16.29
N GLU A 111 -18.34 10.77 -15.92
CA GLU A 111 -18.24 9.98 -14.68
C GLU A 111 -16.95 9.15 -14.60
N TYR A 112 -16.60 8.43 -15.68
CA TYR A 112 -15.35 7.67 -15.69
C TYR A 112 -14.11 8.58 -15.71
N GLN A 113 -14.17 9.70 -16.42
CA GLN A 113 -13.07 10.68 -16.42
C GLN A 113 -12.89 11.33 -15.05
N THR A 114 -13.99 11.61 -14.38
CA THR A 114 -14.04 12.08 -12.98
C THR A 114 -13.30 11.10 -12.07
N LEU A 115 -13.72 9.84 -12.05
CA LEU A 115 -13.12 8.81 -11.21
C LEU A 115 -11.61 8.65 -11.46
N ILE A 116 -11.17 8.64 -12.72
CA ILE A 116 -9.74 8.46 -13.06
C ILE A 116 -8.91 9.64 -12.55
N LEU A 117 -9.32 10.88 -12.88
CA LEU A 117 -8.58 12.09 -12.52
C LEU A 117 -8.41 12.20 -11.00
N GLU A 118 -9.41 11.77 -10.26
CA GLU A 118 -9.44 11.96 -8.81
C GLU A 118 -8.75 10.82 -8.06
N LEU A 119 -8.72 9.61 -8.63
CA LEU A 119 -7.82 8.55 -8.17
C LEU A 119 -6.35 8.93 -8.37
N GLU A 120 -6.02 9.63 -9.47
CA GLU A 120 -4.67 10.18 -9.68
C GLU A 120 -4.33 11.19 -8.57
N ILE A 121 -5.25 12.10 -8.24
CA ILE A 121 -5.09 13.04 -7.11
C ILE A 121 -4.90 12.28 -5.78
N ALA A 122 -5.70 11.24 -5.52
CA ALA A 122 -5.59 10.46 -4.28
C ALA A 122 -4.22 9.75 -4.15
N VAL A 123 -3.70 9.24 -5.26
CA VAL A 123 -2.36 8.62 -5.33
C VAL A 123 -1.26 9.66 -5.10
N ASP A 124 -1.39 10.85 -5.69
CA ASP A 124 -0.42 11.94 -5.53
C ASP A 124 -0.34 12.43 -4.07
N VAL A 125 -1.48 12.49 -3.39
CA VAL A 125 -1.57 12.84 -1.95
C VAL A 125 -1.18 11.65 -1.04
N LYS A 126 -0.85 10.48 -1.63
CA LYS A 126 -0.48 9.23 -0.96
C LYS A 126 -1.52 8.74 0.06
N GLN A 127 -2.80 9.01 -0.20
CA GLN A 127 -3.88 8.65 0.72
C GLN A 127 -4.43 7.26 0.41
N ILE A 128 -3.94 6.28 1.16
CA ILE A 128 -4.44 4.89 1.19
C ILE A 128 -4.50 4.50 2.66
N PRO A 129 -5.64 3.99 3.19
CA PRO A 129 -6.82 3.49 2.49
C PRO A 129 -7.93 4.52 2.20
N LEU A 130 -8.62 4.36 1.04
CA LEU A 130 -9.73 5.21 0.56
C LEU A 130 -11.02 4.40 0.33
N LYS A 131 -12.18 4.97 0.66
CA LYS A 131 -13.51 4.45 0.28
C LYS A 131 -14.16 5.36 -0.76
N VAL A 132 -14.45 4.81 -1.93
CA VAL A 132 -14.97 5.56 -3.09
C VAL A 132 -16.47 5.33 -3.25
N TYR A 133 -17.21 6.41 -3.51
CA TYR A 133 -18.67 6.43 -3.72
C TYR A 133 -18.97 7.26 -4.97
N GLY A 134 -19.81 6.72 -5.86
CA GLY A 134 -20.36 7.41 -7.03
C GLY A 134 -21.84 7.07 -7.19
N ASP A 135 -22.54 7.80 -8.04
CA ASP A 135 -23.98 7.69 -8.29
C ASP A 135 -24.35 7.05 -9.64
N SER A 136 -23.35 6.74 -10.48
CA SER A 136 -23.44 6.02 -11.76
C SER A 136 -23.12 4.51 -11.69
#